data_AF-C3MV62-F1
#
_entry.id   AF-C3MV62-F1
#
_cell.length_a   1.000
_cell.length_b   1.000
_cell.length_c   1.000
_cell.angle_alpha   90.00
_cell.angle_beta   90.00
_cell.angle_gamma   90.00
#
_symmetry.space_group_name_H-M   'P 1'
#
loop_
_entity.id
_entity.type
_entity.pdbx_description
1 polymer ?
#
loop_
_entity_poly.entity_id
_entity_poly.type
_entity_poly.pdbx_seq_one_letter_code
_entity_poly.pdbx_strand_id
1 'polypeptide(L)'
;MAISCDRIFVEGATEKIILSKLDFNEDNIEVKFGKEEVIKEFKKYLSSSMSILKKGNVCFVIDGDEQGYKGVYDRLKKDISVLDYSPPYIKMCKDNLCYVLVVIGNKNDDFKGCIETILLEKLKIDEKINDVIHRVLEYEQQKVGHLSMCDRDKIRFYLSIFLLSGEPTLLYLSKRFTEELFRIVGEDVIRNIIADFIEIK
;
A
#
# COMPACT_ATOMS: atom_id res chain seq x y z
N MET A 1 0.77 -10.38 -14.50
CA MET A 1 0.37 -9.31 -15.45
C MET A 1 -0.43 -8.31 -14.64
N ALA A 2 -0.06 -7.04 -14.71
CA ALA A 2 -0.69 -5.97 -13.94
C ALA A 2 -2.16 -5.78 -14.33
N ILE A 3 -2.96 -5.18 -13.45
CA ILE A 3 -4.41 -5.00 -13.66
C ILE A 3 -4.71 -3.52 -13.85
N SER A 4 -5.36 -3.16 -14.96
CA SER A 4 -5.98 -1.84 -15.13
C SER A 4 -7.12 -1.68 -14.12
N CYS A 5 -7.04 -0.62 -13.32
CA CYS A 5 -8.02 -0.23 -12.32
C CYS A 5 -8.70 1.08 -12.73
N ASP A 6 -10.04 1.09 -12.78
CA ASP A 6 -10.81 2.31 -13.07
C ASP A 6 -11.17 3.06 -11.79
N ARG A 7 -11.27 2.34 -10.66
CA ARG A 7 -11.46 2.89 -9.32
C ARG A 7 -10.56 2.16 -8.34
N ILE A 8 -9.96 2.88 -7.41
CA ILE A 8 -9.00 2.33 -6.44
C ILE A 8 -9.40 2.75 -5.03
N PHE A 9 -9.53 1.78 -4.13
CA PHE A 9 -9.66 2.00 -2.71
C PHE A 9 -8.34 1.68 -2.03
N VAL A 10 -7.81 2.58 -1.22
CA VAL A 10 -6.52 2.42 -0.55
C VAL A 10 -6.63 2.60 0.96
N GLU A 11 -5.66 2.07 1.70
CA GLU A 11 -5.64 2.16 3.16
C GLU A 11 -5.41 3.58 3.66
N GLY A 12 -4.41 4.27 3.11
CA GLY A 12 -3.90 5.53 3.64
C GLY A 12 -3.73 6.61 2.59
N ALA A 13 -3.34 7.79 3.08
CA ALA A 13 -3.07 8.94 2.22
C ALA A 13 -1.81 8.73 1.37
N THR A 14 -0.85 7.94 1.84
CA THR A 14 0.43 7.72 1.16
C THR A 14 0.25 6.96 -0.13
N GLU A 15 -0.51 5.88 -0.14
CA GLU A 15 -0.83 5.14 -1.37
C GLU A 15 -1.58 6.04 -2.35
N LYS A 16 -2.55 6.83 -1.87
CA LYS A 16 -3.29 7.77 -2.72
C LYS A 16 -2.33 8.74 -3.39
N ILE A 17 -1.44 9.36 -2.64
CA ILE A 17 -0.54 10.37 -3.19
C ILE A 17 0.47 9.76 -4.16
N ILE A 18 1.03 8.58 -3.85
CA ILE A 18 1.94 7.87 -4.77
C ILE A 18 1.24 7.57 -6.09
N LEU A 19 0.03 7.01 -6.03
CA LEU A 19 -0.76 6.70 -7.23
C LEU A 19 -1.11 7.96 -8.02
N SER A 20 -1.58 9.03 -7.36
CA SER A 20 -1.86 10.31 -8.04
C SER A 20 -0.63 10.89 -8.74
N LYS A 21 0.57 10.69 -8.18
CA LYS A 21 1.82 11.16 -8.77
C LYS A 21 2.27 10.31 -9.97
N LEU A 22 1.78 9.08 -10.08
CA LEU A 22 2.01 8.16 -11.19
C LEU A 22 0.88 8.19 -12.23
N ASP A 23 0.29 9.37 -12.44
CA ASP A 23 -0.71 9.65 -13.49
C ASP A 23 -2.06 8.92 -13.33
N PHE A 24 -2.34 8.32 -12.17
CA PHE A 24 -3.70 7.87 -11.86
C PHE A 24 -4.60 9.08 -11.56
N ASN A 25 -5.82 9.05 -12.07
CA ASN A 25 -6.80 10.10 -11.77
C ASN A 25 -7.16 10.08 -10.28
N GLU A 26 -6.81 11.14 -9.56
CA GLU A 26 -7.03 11.28 -8.11
C GLU A 26 -8.52 11.14 -7.73
N ASP A 27 -9.46 11.58 -8.57
CA ASP A 27 -10.90 11.48 -8.33
C ASP A 27 -11.38 10.01 -8.28
N ASN A 28 -10.58 9.10 -8.82
CA ASN A 28 -10.85 7.67 -8.83
C ASN A 28 -10.19 6.92 -7.66
N ILE A 29 -9.45 7.61 -6.79
CA ILE A 29 -8.74 7.02 -5.65
C ILE A 29 -9.37 7.48 -4.34
N GLU A 30 -9.92 6.53 -3.57
CA GLU A 30 -10.58 6.78 -2.30
C GLU A 30 -9.81 6.14 -1.13
N VAL A 31 -9.51 6.94 -0.10
CA VAL A 31 -8.86 6.48 1.14
C VAL A 31 -9.92 5.98 2.11
N LYS A 32 -9.75 4.76 2.63
CA LYS A 32 -10.67 4.17 3.62
C LYS A 32 -10.15 4.21 5.06
N PHE A 33 -8.93 4.69 5.29
CA PHE A 33 -8.31 4.87 6.61
C PHE A 33 -8.16 3.54 7.37
N GLY A 34 -7.47 2.59 6.73
CA GLY A 34 -7.04 1.33 7.32
C GLY A 34 -7.51 0.09 6.56
N LYS A 35 -6.67 -0.95 6.62
CA LYS A 35 -6.89 -2.27 6.01
C LYS A 35 -8.29 -2.85 6.17
N GLU A 36 -8.80 -2.86 7.40
CA GLU A 36 -10.10 -3.48 7.69
C GLU A 36 -11.26 -2.70 7.07
N GLU A 37 -11.14 -1.38 6.89
CA GLU A 37 -12.15 -0.59 6.19
C GLU A 37 -12.12 -0.83 4.67
N VAL A 38 -10.93 -0.97 4.07
CA VAL A 38 -10.79 -1.40 2.67
C VAL A 38 -11.40 -2.78 2.47
N ILE A 39 -11.15 -3.72 3.38
CA ILE A 39 -11.70 -5.09 3.31
C ILE A 39 -13.22 -5.11 3.52
N LYS A 40 -13.76 -4.32 4.44
CA LYS A 40 -15.21 -4.14 4.58
C LYS A 40 -15.82 -3.62 3.29
N GLU A 41 -15.19 -2.64 2.65
CA GLU A 41 -15.66 -2.10 1.37
C GLU A 41 -15.59 -3.17 0.28
N PHE A 42 -14.48 -3.91 0.16
CA PHE A 42 -14.36 -5.03 -0.75
C PHE A 42 -15.52 -6.01 -0.58
N LYS A 43 -15.82 -6.43 0.66
CA LYS A 43 -16.94 -7.34 0.96
C LYS A 43 -18.31 -6.76 0.55
N LYS A 44 -18.54 -5.45 0.68
CA LYS A 44 -19.79 -4.82 0.20
C LYS A 44 -19.95 -4.95 -1.32
N TYR A 45 -18.88 -4.81 -2.08
CA TYR A 45 -18.90 -4.99 -3.53
C TYR A 45 -19.20 -6.45 -3.91
N LEU A 46 -18.77 -7.41 -3.08
CA LEU A 46 -19.09 -8.83 -3.28
C LEU A 46 -20.57 -9.17 -2.98
N SER A 47 -21.20 -8.48 -2.02
CA SER A 47 -22.58 -8.75 -1.60
C SER A 47 -23.66 -7.93 -2.30
N SER A 48 -23.29 -6.86 -3.02
CA SER A 48 -24.25 -5.95 -3.66
C SER A 48 -24.87 -6.51 -4.95
N SER A 49 -26.15 -6.21 -5.19
CA SER A 49 -26.80 -6.44 -6.48
C SER A 49 -26.25 -5.46 -7.53
N MET A 50 -26.04 -5.95 -8.76
CA MET A 50 -25.25 -5.28 -9.81
C MET A 50 -25.77 -3.91 -10.30
N SER A 51 -26.92 -3.44 -9.83
CA SER A 51 -27.59 -2.25 -10.38
C SER A 51 -26.93 -0.91 -10.04
N ILE A 52 -25.88 -0.89 -9.21
CA ILE A 52 -25.24 0.35 -8.72
C ILE A 52 -23.81 0.54 -9.25
N LEU A 53 -23.21 -0.46 -9.90
CA LEU A 53 -21.78 -0.44 -10.20
C LEU A 53 -21.50 -0.05 -11.66
N LYS A 54 -20.81 1.10 -11.82
CA LYS A 54 -20.31 1.62 -13.11
C LYS A 54 -19.38 0.59 -13.78
N LYS A 55 -19.34 0.62 -15.12
CA LYS A 55 -18.38 -0.15 -15.95
C LYS A 55 -16.94 0.09 -15.45
N GLY A 56 -16.15 -0.98 -15.34
CA GLY A 56 -14.71 -0.91 -15.05
C GLY A 56 -14.26 -1.83 -13.92
N ASN A 57 -12.96 -2.10 -13.86
CA ASN A 57 -12.37 -2.89 -12.77
C ASN A 57 -12.25 -2.03 -11.51
N VAL A 58 -12.63 -2.60 -10.36
CA VAL A 58 -12.51 -1.95 -9.06
C VAL A 58 -11.43 -2.64 -8.26
N CYS A 59 -10.41 -1.88 -7.88
CA CYS A 59 -9.26 -2.36 -7.14
C CYS A 59 -9.30 -1.87 -5.69
N PHE A 60 -8.88 -2.74 -4.80
CA PHE A 60 -8.76 -2.51 -3.37
C PHE A 60 -7.32 -2.82 -3.01
N VAL A 61 -6.58 -1.87 -2.47
CA VAL A 61 -5.15 -2.00 -2.21
C VAL A 61 -4.95 -2.02 -0.71
N ILE A 62 -4.31 -3.07 -0.23
CA ILE A 62 -4.00 -3.27 1.17
C ILE A 62 -2.54 -3.66 1.38
N ASP A 63 -2.02 -3.33 2.55
CA ASP A 63 -0.75 -3.81 3.07
C ASP A 63 -0.89 -5.30 3.45
N GLY A 64 0.17 -6.08 3.24
CA GLY A 64 0.22 -7.47 3.68
C GLY A 64 0.36 -7.61 5.19
N ASP A 65 0.98 -6.64 5.86
CA ASP A 65 1.35 -6.69 7.27
C ASP A 65 2.11 -7.98 7.63
N GLU A 66 2.00 -8.46 8.88
CA GLU A 66 2.52 -9.75 9.29
C GLU A 66 1.73 -10.93 8.70
N GLN A 67 0.49 -10.68 8.26
CA GLN A 67 -0.44 -11.69 7.78
C GLN A 67 -0.01 -12.27 6.43
N GLY A 68 0.57 -11.42 5.58
CA GLY A 68 0.87 -11.73 4.20
C GLY A 68 -0.37 -12.00 3.34
N TYR A 69 -0.14 -12.26 2.07
CA TYR A 69 -1.16 -12.59 1.08
C TYR A 69 -1.94 -13.83 1.48
N LYS A 70 -1.26 -14.91 1.89
CA LYS A 70 -1.93 -16.16 2.27
C LYS A 70 -2.83 -15.97 3.48
N GLY A 71 -2.37 -15.26 4.51
CA GLY A 71 -3.17 -14.98 5.70
C GLY A 71 -4.44 -14.20 5.38
N VAL A 72 -4.33 -13.18 4.52
CA VAL A 72 -5.48 -12.41 4.03
C VAL A 72 -6.45 -13.31 3.25
N TYR A 73 -5.95 -14.13 2.33
CA TYR A 73 -6.79 -15.03 1.53
C TYR A 73 -7.52 -16.06 2.39
N ASP A 74 -6.81 -16.77 3.27
CA ASP A 74 -7.38 -17.79 4.14
C ASP A 74 -8.47 -17.21 5.06
N ARG A 75 -8.31 -15.94 5.46
CA ARG A 75 -9.34 -15.22 6.21
C ARG A 75 -10.57 -14.93 5.36
N LEU A 76 -10.40 -14.43 4.14
CA LEU A 76 -11.51 -14.06 3.25
C LEU A 76 -12.27 -15.28 2.72
N LYS A 77 -11.58 -16.38 2.42
CA LYS A 77 -12.18 -17.61 1.88
C LYS A 77 -13.19 -18.26 2.82
N LYS A 78 -13.06 -18.04 4.14
CA LYS A 78 -14.05 -18.49 5.14
C LYS A 78 -15.43 -17.90 4.89
N ASP A 79 -15.47 -16.68 4.36
CA ASP A 79 -16.72 -15.94 4.08
C ASP A 79 -17.14 -16.07 2.61
N ILE A 80 -16.18 -16.19 1.67
CA ILE A 80 -16.44 -16.19 0.22
C ILE A 80 -15.69 -17.34 -0.46
N SER A 81 -16.41 -18.39 -0.88
CA SER A 81 -15.81 -19.61 -1.45
C SER A 81 -15.27 -19.46 -2.88
N VAL A 82 -15.73 -18.45 -3.62
CA VAL A 82 -15.44 -18.25 -5.06
C VAL A 82 -14.22 -17.36 -5.33
N LEU A 83 -13.40 -17.06 -4.31
CA LEU A 83 -12.22 -16.22 -4.46
C LEU A 83 -11.10 -16.94 -5.21
N ASP A 84 -10.61 -16.30 -6.27
CA ASP A 84 -9.42 -16.71 -7.00
C ASP A 84 -8.15 -16.38 -6.20
N TYR A 85 -7.22 -17.34 -6.17
CA TYR A 85 -5.92 -17.21 -5.53
C TYR A 85 -4.86 -16.97 -6.62
N SER A 86 -4.55 -15.71 -6.88
CA SER A 86 -3.62 -15.31 -7.95
C SER A 86 -2.66 -14.20 -7.47
N PRO A 87 -1.70 -14.49 -6.55
CA PRO A 87 -0.83 -13.48 -5.94
C PRO A 87 -0.22 -12.50 -6.96
N PRO A 88 -0.16 -11.18 -6.68
CA PRO A 88 -0.59 -10.49 -5.44
C PRO A 88 -2.12 -10.23 -5.34
N TYR A 89 -2.92 -10.87 -6.18
CA TYR A 89 -4.33 -10.57 -6.36
C TYR A 89 -5.28 -11.64 -5.81
N ILE A 90 -6.19 -11.21 -4.96
CA ILE A 90 -7.38 -11.98 -4.59
C ILE A 90 -8.54 -11.42 -5.41
N LYS A 91 -9.08 -12.22 -6.33
CA LYS A 91 -10.08 -11.74 -7.30
C LYS A 91 -11.41 -12.45 -7.14
N MET A 92 -12.48 -11.71 -7.44
CA MET A 92 -13.78 -12.30 -7.77
C MET A 92 -14.30 -11.59 -9.02
N CYS A 93 -14.52 -12.35 -10.08
CA CYS A 93 -15.16 -11.85 -11.29
C CYS A 93 -16.61 -12.32 -11.31
N LYS A 94 -17.53 -11.38 -11.53
CA LYS A 94 -18.95 -11.63 -11.70
C LYS A 94 -19.39 -10.97 -13.01
N ASP A 95 -19.84 -11.78 -13.95
CA ASP A 95 -20.10 -11.38 -15.34
C ASP A 95 -18.89 -10.65 -15.95
N ASN A 96 -19.04 -9.39 -16.37
CA ASN A 96 -17.98 -8.59 -17.00
C ASN A 96 -17.20 -7.69 -16.02
N LEU A 97 -17.42 -7.83 -14.71
CA LEU A 97 -16.77 -7.02 -13.69
C LEU A 97 -15.90 -7.88 -12.79
N CYS A 98 -14.64 -7.46 -12.59
CA CYS A 98 -13.75 -8.07 -11.62
C CYS A 98 -13.50 -7.10 -10.47
N TYR A 99 -13.72 -7.59 -9.24
CA TYR A 99 -13.29 -6.93 -8.01
C TYR A 99 -11.97 -7.55 -7.59
N VAL A 100 -10.95 -6.70 -7.42
CA VAL A 100 -9.58 -7.14 -7.23
C VAL A 100 -9.06 -6.56 -5.93
N LEU A 101 -8.75 -7.42 -4.97
CA LEU A 101 -7.97 -7.05 -3.79
C LEU A 101 -6.49 -7.31 -4.08
N VAL A 102 -5.69 -6.25 -4.09
CA VAL A 102 -4.25 -6.22 -4.30
C VAL A 102 -3.58 -6.18 -2.93
N VAL A 103 -2.75 -7.17 -2.63
CA VAL A 103 -1.95 -7.20 -1.39
C VAL A 103 -0.53 -6.76 -1.72
N ILE A 104 -0.12 -5.62 -1.17
CA ILE A 104 1.22 -5.05 -1.34
C ILE A 104 2.12 -5.52 -0.21
N GLY A 105 3.32 -5.97 -0.57
CA GLY A 105 4.38 -6.32 0.36
C GLY A 105 5.53 -7.02 -0.36
N ASN A 106 6.46 -7.58 0.39
CA ASN A 106 7.62 -8.26 -0.15
C ASN A 106 7.22 -9.57 -0.86
N LYS A 107 7.31 -9.61 -2.20
CA LYS A 107 6.97 -10.79 -3.01
C LYS A 107 7.75 -12.06 -2.64
N ASN A 108 8.93 -11.91 -2.02
CA ASN A 108 9.76 -13.04 -1.60
C ASN A 108 9.38 -13.57 -0.20
N ASP A 109 8.48 -12.89 0.52
CA ASP A 109 7.99 -13.28 1.85
C ASP A 109 6.46 -13.20 1.91
N ASP A 110 5.77 -13.91 1.00
CA ASP A 110 4.30 -13.98 0.92
C ASP A 110 3.61 -12.61 0.90
N PHE A 111 4.25 -11.61 0.30
CA PHE A 111 3.76 -10.22 0.29
C PHE A 111 3.52 -9.66 1.70
N LYS A 112 4.29 -10.06 2.70
CA LYS A 112 4.29 -9.40 4.01
C LYS A 112 4.90 -8.00 3.95
N GLY A 113 4.47 -7.15 4.88
CA GLY A 113 4.91 -5.75 4.97
C GLY A 113 3.94 -4.78 4.33
N CYS A 114 4.39 -3.55 4.12
CA CYS A 114 3.63 -2.48 3.48
C CYS A 114 4.39 -1.92 2.27
N ILE A 115 3.78 -0.96 1.58
CA ILE A 115 4.46 -0.24 0.50
C ILE A 115 5.76 0.41 0.98
N GLU A 116 5.79 0.96 2.20
CA GLU A 116 7.01 1.55 2.78
C GLU A 116 8.12 0.52 2.97
N THR A 117 7.82 -0.75 3.31
CA THR A 117 8.81 -1.82 3.39
C THR A 117 9.55 -1.98 2.06
N ILE A 118 8.82 -2.03 0.94
CA ILE A 118 9.40 -2.22 -0.39
C ILE A 118 10.21 -1.00 -0.82
N LEU A 119 9.73 0.21 -0.52
CA LEU A 119 10.40 1.46 -0.86
C LEU A 119 11.65 1.68 -0.02
N LEU A 120 11.63 1.31 1.27
CA LEU A 120 12.76 1.42 2.19
C LEU A 120 13.97 0.61 1.69
N GLU A 121 13.75 -0.58 1.12
CA GLU A 121 14.82 -1.40 0.51
C GLU A 121 15.56 -0.71 -0.64
N LYS A 122 15.00 0.36 -1.22
CA LYS A 122 15.62 1.13 -2.31
C LYS A 122 16.44 2.32 -1.82
N LEU A 123 16.32 2.69 -0.55
CA LEU A 123 17.03 3.81 0.03
C LEU A 123 18.47 3.44 0.37
N LYS A 124 19.41 4.33 0.04
CA LYS A 124 20.79 4.28 0.53
C LYS A 124 20.87 5.08 1.81
N ILE A 125 20.84 4.38 2.94
CA ILE A 125 20.89 4.98 4.27
C ILE A 125 22.28 4.75 4.85
N ASP A 126 22.96 5.82 5.25
CA ASP A 126 24.24 5.69 5.94
C ASP A 126 24.08 5.28 7.41
N GLU A 127 25.19 4.87 8.03
CA GLU A 127 25.20 4.36 9.40
C GLU A 127 24.71 5.40 10.42
N LYS A 128 24.97 6.69 10.21
CA LYS A 128 24.58 7.75 11.16
C LYS A 128 23.06 7.96 11.13
N ILE A 129 22.47 8.01 9.94
CA ILE A 129 21.02 8.11 9.78
C ILE A 129 20.36 6.85 10.37
N ASN A 130 20.93 5.67 10.12
CA ASN A 130 20.39 4.42 10.64
C ASN A 130 20.43 4.37 12.18
N ASP A 131 21.49 4.86 12.83
CA ASP A 131 21.58 4.95 14.30
C ASP A 131 20.50 5.87 14.89
N VAL A 132 20.27 7.04 14.28
CA VAL A 132 19.19 7.96 14.71
C VAL A 132 17.83 7.28 14.61
N ILE A 133 17.54 6.62 13.49
CA ILE A 133 16.28 5.90 13.27
C ILE A 133 16.11 4.78 14.31
N HIS A 134 17.18 4.03 14.59
CA HIS A 134 17.14 2.92 15.55
C HIS A 134 16.74 3.41 16.94
N ARG A 135 17.35 4.50 17.43
CA ARG A 135 17.02 5.09 18.74
C ARG A 135 15.56 5.56 18.81
N VAL A 136 15.02 6.12 17.73
CA VAL A 136 13.61 6.52 17.68
C VAL A 136 12.69 5.30 17.77
N LEU A 137 13.01 4.22 17.04
CA LEU A 137 12.24 2.98 17.11
C LEU A 137 12.27 2.35 18.50
N GLU A 138 13.44 2.32 19.15
CA GLU A 138 13.57 1.81 20.52
C GLU A 138 12.69 2.61 21.49
N TYR A 139 12.70 3.94 21.37
CA TYR A 139 11.86 4.82 22.18
C TYR A 139 10.36 4.55 21.95
N GLU A 140 9.92 4.50 20.69
CA GLU A 140 8.52 4.23 20.38
C GLU A 140 8.10 2.82 20.84
N GLN A 141 8.92 1.81 20.62
CA GLN A 141 8.67 0.44 21.10
C GLN A 141 8.49 0.39 22.63
N GLN A 142 9.30 1.14 23.40
CA GLN A 142 9.15 1.24 24.86
C GLN A 142 7.83 1.92 25.27
N LYS A 143 7.38 2.90 24.49
CA LYS A 143 6.16 3.68 24.78
C LYS A 143 4.88 2.92 24.45
N VAL A 144 4.83 2.23 23.30
CA VAL A 144 3.62 1.53 22.84
C VAL A 144 3.61 0.04 23.17
N GLY A 145 4.71 -0.50 23.71
CA GLY A 145 4.87 -1.90 24.11
C GLY A 145 5.08 -2.86 22.94
N HIS A 146 4.41 -2.64 21.80
CA HIS A 146 4.59 -3.40 20.57
C HIS A 146 4.41 -2.53 19.33
N LEU A 147 5.45 -2.45 18.49
CA LEU A 147 5.35 -1.95 17.12
C LEU A 147 5.19 -3.12 16.14
N SER A 148 4.13 -3.05 15.34
CA SER A 148 3.97 -3.93 14.18
C SER A 148 5.12 -3.74 13.20
N MET A 149 5.31 -4.71 12.31
CA MET A 149 6.32 -4.64 11.26
C MET A 149 6.07 -3.43 10.34
N CYS A 150 4.82 -3.20 9.95
CA CYS A 150 4.46 -2.06 9.12
C CYS A 150 4.62 -0.73 9.85
N ASP A 151 4.26 -0.62 11.13
CA ASP A 151 4.47 0.63 11.89
C ASP A 151 5.96 0.95 11.99
N ARG A 152 6.78 -0.08 12.25
CA ARG A 152 8.24 0.06 12.29
C ARG A 152 8.78 0.54 10.95
N ASP A 153 8.41 -0.11 9.86
CA ASP A 153 8.92 0.24 8.53
C ASP A 153 8.39 1.59 8.04
N LYS A 154 7.15 1.95 8.37
CA LYS A 154 6.59 3.29 8.16
C LYS A 154 7.46 4.32 8.88
N ILE A 155 7.68 4.19 10.19
CA ILE A 155 8.52 5.13 10.96
C ILE A 155 9.91 5.24 10.33
N ARG A 156 10.55 4.10 10.01
CA ARG A 156 11.88 4.09 9.36
C ARG A 156 11.86 4.83 8.05
N PHE A 157 10.87 4.60 7.22
CA PHE A 157 10.74 5.20 5.89
C PHE A 157 10.53 6.71 5.96
N TYR A 158 9.55 7.18 6.74
CA TYR A 158 9.30 8.62 6.89
C TYR A 158 10.52 9.35 7.46
N LEU A 159 11.19 8.77 8.47
CA LEU A 159 12.40 9.35 9.02
C LEU A 159 13.57 9.31 8.03
N SER A 160 13.69 8.26 7.22
CA SER A 160 14.74 8.17 6.20
C SER A 160 14.57 9.27 5.16
N ILE A 161 13.36 9.46 4.62
CA ILE A 161 13.06 10.54 3.68
C ILE A 161 13.32 11.90 4.33
N PHE A 162 12.88 12.09 5.57
CA PHE A 162 13.12 13.32 6.31
C PHE A 162 14.61 13.65 6.46
N LEU A 163 15.40 12.71 6.98
CA LEU A 163 16.83 12.90 7.25
C LEU A 163 17.65 13.05 5.96
N LEU A 164 17.29 12.32 4.89
CA LEU A 164 17.96 12.41 3.59
C LEU A 164 17.61 13.68 2.82
N SER A 165 16.40 14.22 3.00
CA SER A 165 15.99 15.46 2.33
C SER A 165 16.71 16.69 2.89
N GLY A 166 16.95 16.71 4.21
CA GLY A 166 17.36 17.92 4.92
C GLY A 166 16.27 19.01 4.95
N GLU A 167 15.01 18.69 4.63
CA GLU A 167 13.90 19.63 4.49
C GLU A 167 12.96 19.57 5.71
N PRO A 168 13.01 20.56 6.63
CA PRO A 168 12.20 20.53 7.84
C PRO A 168 10.68 20.61 7.55
N THR A 169 10.27 21.18 6.41
CA THR A 169 8.85 21.36 6.10
C THR A 169 8.12 20.06 5.76
N LEU A 170 8.83 18.93 5.56
CA LEU A 170 8.20 17.63 5.32
C LEU A 170 7.32 17.17 6.49
N LEU A 171 7.60 17.62 7.71
CA LEU A 171 6.80 17.30 8.89
C LEU A 171 5.41 17.98 8.89
N TYR A 172 5.22 18.96 8.00
CA TYR A 172 4.02 19.80 7.98
C TYR A 172 3.27 19.74 6.63
N LEU A 173 3.94 19.36 5.55
CA LEU A 173 3.40 19.43 4.19
C LEU A 173 3.52 18.07 3.48
N SER A 174 2.41 17.34 3.39
CA SER A 174 2.32 16.05 2.67
C SER A 174 2.80 16.14 1.22
N LYS A 175 2.48 17.24 0.52
CA LYS A 175 2.94 17.49 -0.84
C LYS A 175 4.47 17.53 -0.94
N ARG A 176 5.14 18.18 0.01
CA ARG A 176 6.61 18.24 0.05
C ARG A 176 7.19 16.87 0.33
N PHE A 177 6.58 16.10 1.24
CA PHE A 177 6.99 14.72 1.51
C PHE A 177 7.03 13.89 0.23
N THR A 178 5.99 13.99 -0.60
CA THR A 178 5.92 13.25 -1.87
C THR A 178 6.96 13.69 -2.87
N GLU A 179 7.19 15.00 -3.03
CA GLU A 179 8.21 15.51 -3.93
C GLU A 179 9.60 14.98 -3.54
N GLU A 180 9.93 15.01 -2.25
CA GLU A 180 11.18 14.48 -1.73
C GLU A 180 11.27 12.96 -1.83
N LEU A 181 10.17 12.24 -1.57
CA LEU A 181 10.09 10.80 -1.78
C LEU A 181 10.47 10.43 -3.22
N PHE A 182 9.82 11.05 -4.21
CA PHE A 182 10.09 10.77 -5.62
C PHE A 182 11.51 11.21 -6.04
N ARG A 183 12.02 12.30 -5.48
CA ARG A 183 13.39 12.77 -5.72
C ARG A 183 14.45 11.81 -5.16
N ILE A 184 14.23 11.28 -3.95
CA ILE A 184 15.21 10.46 -3.22
C ILE A 184 15.18 9.00 -3.70
N VAL A 185 13.98 8.41 -3.83
CA VAL A 185 13.84 7.02 -4.30
C VAL A 185 14.03 6.92 -5.81
N GLY A 186 13.61 7.95 -6.56
CA GLY A 186 13.59 7.98 -8.01
C GLY A 186 12.23 7.57 -8.57
N GLU A 187 11.66 8.42 -9.43
CA GLU A 187 10.33 8.19 -10.03
C GLU A 187 10.24 6.84 -10.76
N ASP A 188 11.23 6.48 -11.57
CA ASP A 188 11.25 5.21 -12.31
C ASP A 188 11.26 4.01 -11.36
N VAL A 189 11.94 4.12 -10.21
CA VAL A 189 12.00 3.05 -9.21
C VAL A 189 10.63 2.85 -8.58
N ILE A 190 9.98 3.95 -8.17
CA ILE A 190 8.62 3.91 -7.62
C ILE A 190 7.64 3.37 -8.68
N ARG A 191 7.69 3.87 -9.90
CA ARG A 191 6.84 3.44 -11.03
C ARG A 191 6.98 1.93 -11.28
N ASN A 192 8.20 1.41 -11.31
CA ASN A 192 8.46 -0.01 -11.50
C ASN A 192 7.93 -0.87 -10.34
N ILE A 193 8.05 -0.39 -9.09
CA ILE A 193 7.48 -1.10 -7.93
C ILE A 193 5.96 -1.14 -8.02
N ILE A 194 5.30 -0.03 -8.35
CA ILE A 194 3.84 0.01 -8.46
C ILE A 194 3.35 -0.82 -9.66
N ALA A 195 4.09 -0.84 -10.76
CA ALA A 195 3.78 -1.61 -11.96
C ALA A 195 3.78 -3.14 -11.73
N ASP A 196 4.47 -3.64 -10.69
CA ASP A 196 4.38 -5.04 -10.26
C ASP A 196 2.97 -5.40 -9.74
N PHE A 197 2.18 -4.41 -9.31
CA PHE A 197 0.88 -4.58 -8.69
C PHE A 197 -0.27 -4.03 -9.55
N ILE A 198 -0.17 -2.79 -10.05
CA ILE A 198 -1.26 -2.10 -10.74
C ILE A 198 -0.76 -1.60 -12.09
N GLU A 199 -1.56 -1.78 -13.14
CA GLU A 199 -1.20 -1.30 -14.46
C GLU A 199 -1.25 0.22 -14.49
N ILE A 200 -0.13 0.84 -14.86
CA ILE A 200 0.01 2.27 -15.01
C ILE A 200 -0.24 2.60 -16.49
N LYS A 201 -1.18 3.51 -16.75
CA LYS A 201 -1.59 3.89 -18.12
C LYS A 201 -0.60 4.87 -18.76
#